data_AF-V6LKR7-F1
#
_entry.id   AF-V6LKR7-F1
#
_cell.length_a   1.000
_cell.length_b   1.000
_cell.length_c   1.000
_cell.angle_alpha   90.00
_cell.angle_beta   90.00
_cell.angle_gamma   90.00
#
_symmetry.space_group_name_H-M   'P 1'
#
loop_
_entity.id
_entity.type
_entity.pdbx_description
1 polymer ?
#
loop_
_entity_poly.entity_id
_entity_poly.type
_entity_poly.pdbx_seq_one_letter_code
_entity_poly.pdbx_strand_id
1 'polypeptide(L)'
;MKAWNEMDIKERKEVFARFLASEIAKSLESGLEFKPNNRAYNGNAGNAYNGLNSLILDAKQHENGYESNVWVGLDDALKLGANPKEVEHIKNNTKSKNNPNGFYDKASIAYIRDYEMHYVKARDEQGNLIPLKDKEGNLKHYSNGEVIYENEKVPQRDKEGNIKYMQDGKTPFYEFKKEKIDIEPTLEIKNLYNVNVFQTLDKTKLKELDPKTLRTQYISNTFSMNNQNLVIYDLSKHLNEKQYNKVLDYVNQYGATHHEKRKQHKIYQEPQQQIAPNTDNNAKENNTKEPNNNEMNMAEFSKMLEMAQNNPQMLAMLQQTLNKGAEQQKYDHYFANDEVVLTQSKGRGR
;
A
#
# COMPACT_ATOMS: atom_id res chain seq x y z
N MET A 1 -23.70 -15.49 -10.35
CA MET A 1 -22.35 -15.09 -9.87
C MET A 1 -22.44 -15.02 -8.35
N LYS A 2 -21.49 -15.61 -7.61
CA LYS A 2 -21.49 -15.58 -6.13
C LYS A 2 -21.52 -14.13 -5.61
N ALA A 3 -22.06 -13.90 -4.42
CA ALA A 3 -21.91 -12.61 -3.76
C ALA A 3 -20.43 -12.40 -3.35
N TRP A 4 -19.97 -11.15 -3.23
CA TRP A 4 -18.57 -10.84 -2.87
C TRP A 4 -18.10 -11.58 -1.60
N ASN A 5 -18.95 -11.63 -0.58
CA ASN A 5 -18.64 -12.27 0.69
C ASN A 5 -18.57 -13.81 0.62
N GLU A 6 -19.15 -14.41 -0.42
CA GLU A 6 -19.13 -15.86 -0.69
C GLU A 6 -17.95 -16.28 -1.58
N MET A 7 -17.27 -15.32 -2.20
CA MET A 7 -16.11 -15.57 -3.04
C MET A 7 -14.87 -15.83 -2.19
N ASP A 8 -14.07 -16.82 -2.59
CA ASP A 8 -12.72 -16.98 -2.07
C ASP A 8 -11.79 -15.86 -2.59
N ILE A 9 -10.57 -15.78 -2.03
CA ILE A 9 -9.63 -14.73 -2.40
C ILE A 9 -9.21 -14.76 -3.88
N LYS A 10 -9.13 -15.95 -4.49
CA LYS A 10 -8.75 -16.10 -5.90
C LYS A 10 -9.87 -15.59 -6.80
N GLU A 11 -11.12 -15.92 -6.48
CA GLU A 11 -12.32 -15.41 -7.16
C GLU A 11 -12.41 -13.88 -7.04
N ARG A 12 -12.20 -13.32 -5.85
CA ARG A 12 -12.21 -11.86 -5.64
C ARG A 12 -11.12 -11.16 -6.44
N LYS A 13 -9.91 -11.72 -6.46
CA LYS A 13 -8.77 -11.18 -7.23
C LYS A 13 -9.04 -11.19 -8.73
N GLU A 14 -9.60 -12.28 -9.26
CA GLU A 14 -9.99 -12.38 -10.66
C GLU A 14 -11.05 -11.33 -11.03
N VAL A 15 -12.10 -11.18 -10.21
CA VAL A 15 -13.15 -10.17 -10.43
C VAL A 15 -12.56 -8.76 -10.42
N PHE A 16 -11.68 -8.47 -9.46
CA PHE A 16 -11.06 -7.15 -9.34
C PHE A 16 -10.04 -6.88 -10.46
N ALA A 17 -9.25 -7.88 -10.88
CA ALA A 17 -8.32 -7.75 -12.00
C ALA A 17 -9.05 -7.44 -13.31
N ARG A 18 -10.19 -8.10 -13.55
CA ARG A 18 -11.05 -7.81 -14.70
C ARG A 18 -11.63 -6.39 -14.65
N PHE A 19 -12.07 -5.94 -13.47
CA PHE A 19 -12.51 -4.57 -13.26
C PHE A 19 -11.39 -3.57 -13.59
N LEU A 20 -10.19 -3.76 -13.01
CA LEU A 20 -9.03 -2.90 -13.27
C LEU A 20 -8.67 -2.86 -14.75
N ALA A 21 -8.64 -4.01 -15.42
CA ALA A 21 -8.34 -4.10 -16.85
C ALA A 21 -9.34 -3.28 -17.68
N SER A 22 -10.63 -3.33 -17.36
CA SER A 22 -11.65 -2.56 -18.08
C SER A 22 -11.47 -1.05 -17.92
N GLU A 23 -11.15 -0.58 -16.71
CA GLU A 23 -10.92 0.83 -16.41
C GLU A 23 -9.64 1.34 -17.10
N ILE A 24 -8.57 0.56 -17.02
CA ILE A 24 -7.27 0.90 -17.64
C ILE A 24 -7.38 0.89 -19.16
N ALA A 25 -8.04 -0.11 -19.76
CA ALA A 25 -8.26 -0.17 -21.20
C ALA A 25 -8.98 1.06 -21.72
N LYS A 26 -10.08 1.46 -21.06
CA LYS A 26 -10.83 2.69 -21.39
C LYS A 26 -9.94 3.93 -21.32
N SER A 27 -9.10 4.03 -20.29
CA SER A 27 -8.19 5.17 -20.16
C SER A 27 -7.09 5.19 -21.23
N LEU A 28 -6.54 4.02 -21.60
CA LEU A 28 -5.52 3.91 -22.66
C LEU A 28 -6.08 4.17 -24.06
N GLU A 29 -7.36 3.89 -24.28
CA GLU A 29 -8.09 4.19 -25.51
C GLU A 29 -8.42 5.68 -25.62
N SER A 30 -8.66 6.35 -24.49
CA SER A 30 -8.86 7.80 -24.43
C SER A 30 -7.58 8.63 -24.42
N GLY A 31 -6.41 7.99 -24.51
CA GLY A 31 -5.13 8.69 -24.68
C GLY A 31 -4.32 8.90 -23.39
N LEU A 32 -4.46 8.03 -22.38
CA LEU A 32 -3.60 8.06 -21.19
C LEU A 32 -2.11 8.02 -21.60
N GLU A 33 -1.37 9.04 -21.18
CA GLU A 33 0.06 9.20 -21.42
C GLU A 33 0.88 9.18 -20.12
N PHE A 34 2.13 8.73 -20.23
CA PHE A 34 3.09 8.73 -19.15
C PHE A 34 3.50 10.16 -18.76
N LYS A 35 3.52 10.43 -17.45
CA LYS A 35 3.98 11.71 -16.88
C LYS A 35 5.09 11.47 -15.84
N PRO A 36 6.38 11.66 -16.18
CA PRO A 36 7.53 11.23 -15.36
C PRO A 36 7.64 11.82 -13.95
N ASN A 37 6.94 12.92 -13.69
CA ASN A 37 6.98 13.64 -12.42
C ASN A 37 5.62 13.68 -11.70
N ASN A 38 4.69 12.80 -12.09
CA ASN A 38 3.30 12.88 -11.65
C ASN A 38 2.86 11.54 -11.04
N ARG A 39 3.60 11.06 -10.04
CA ARG A 39 3.26 9.82 -9.32
C ARG A 39 1.99 10.03 -8.49
N ALA A 40 1.05 9.09 -8.56
CA ALA A 40 -0.09 9.05 -7.65
C ALA A 40 0.36 8.82 -6.20
N TYR A 41 -0.10 9.63 -5.26
CA TYR A 41 0.26 9.49 -3.84
C TYR A 41 -0.88 9.84 -2.89
N ASN A 42 -0.77 9.37 -1.66
CA ASN A 42 -1.74 9.64 -0.60
C ASN A 42 -1.49 11.04 -0.02
N GLY A 43 -2.45 11.95 -0.13
CA GLY A 43 -2.29 13.33 0.34
C GLY A 43 -2.19 13.51 1.87
N ASN A 44 -2.68 12.54 2.65
CA ASN A 44 -2.59 12.55 4.11
C ASN A 44 -1.24 12.01 4.62
N ALA A 45 -0.64 11.06 3.91
CA ALA A 45 0.59 10.39 4.32
C ALA A 45 1.85 10.86 3.56
N GLY A 46 1.70 11.32 2.31
CA GLY A 46 2.81 11.60 1.39
C GLY A 46 3.32 10.35 0.67
N ASN A 47 2.80 9.16 0.98
CA ASN A 47 3.29 7.90 0.43
C ASN A 47 2.82 7.69 -1.02
N ALA A 48 3.76 7.36 -1.91
CA ALA A 48 3.46 6.96 -3.28
C ALA A 48 2.65 5.66 -3.32
N TYR A 49 1.65 5.62 -4.20
CA TYR A 49 1.05 4.37 -4.64
C TYR A 49 1.98 3.68 -5.65
N ASN A 50 1.93 2.36 -5.72
CA ASN A 50 2.82 1.56 -6.58
C ASN A 50 2.06 0.42 -7.27
N GLY A 51 2.65 -0.13 -8.33
CA GLY A 51 2.09 -1.20 -9.14
C GLY A 51 0.76 -0.81 -9.77
N LEU A 52 -0.18 -1.77 -9.78
CA LEU A 52 -1.53 -1.56 -10.30
C LEU A 52 -2.29 -0.43 -9.61
N ASN A 53 -2.04 -0.20 -8.31
CA ASN A 53 -2.70 0.87 -7.57
C ASN A 53 -2.31 2.26 -8.10
N SER A 54 -1.05 2.48 -8.49
CA SER A 54 -0.67 3.74 -9.14
C SER A 54 -1.25 3.83 -10.54
N LEU A 55 -1.26 2.74 -11.31
CA LEU A 55 -1.77 2.74 -12.69
C LEU A 55 -3.26 3.11 -12.76
N ILE A 56 -4.10 2.54 -11.89
CA ILE A 56 -5.53 2.88 -11.86
C ILE A 56 -5.77 4.33 -11.41
N LEU A 57 -4.94 4.86 -10.52
CA LEU A 57 -5.04 6.25 -10.08
C LEU A 57 -4.67 7.21 -11.21
N ASP A 58 -3.61 6.92 -11.96
CA ASP A 58 -3.22 7.72 -13.12
C ASP A 58 -4.30 7.67 -14.22
N ALA A 59 -4.90 6.49 -14.45
CA ALA A 59 -6.03 6.33 -15.36
C ALA A 59 -7.23 7.19 -14.94
N LYS A 60 -7.58 7.17 -13.65
CA LYS A 60 -8.69 7.98 -13.12
C LYS A 60 -8.39 9.47 -13.08
N GLN A 61 -7.12 9.85 -12.90
CA GLN A 61 -6.68 11.23 -13.04
C GLN A 61 -6.93 11.72 -14.47
N HIS A 62 -6.49 10.94 -15.46
CA HIS A 62 -6.66 11.24 -16.88
C HIS A 62 -8.14 11.32 -17.27
N GLU A 63 -8.94 10.31 -16.91
CA GLU A 63 -10.37 10.24 -17.23
C GLU A 63 -11.16 11.48 -16.77
N ASN A 64 -10.77 12.05 -15.63
CA ASN A 64 -11.48 13.20 -15.03
C ASN A 64 -10.77 14.54 -15.26
N GLY A 65 -9.64 14.55 -15.96
CA GLY A 65 -8.85 15.77 -16.17
C GLY A 65 -8.35 16.42 -14.87
N TYR A 66 -8.09 15.64 -13.83
CA TYR A 66 -7.62 16.20 -12.55
C TYR A 66 -6.19 16.74 -12.68
N GLU A 67 -5.99 18.00 -12.27
CA GLU A 67 -4.68 18.67 -12.32
C GLU A 67 -3.65 17.98 -11.42
N SER A 68 -4.09 17.49 -10.26
CA SER A 68 -3.22 16.87 -9.26
C SER A 68 -3.36 15.35 -9.27
N ASN A 69 -2.29 14.63 -8.92
CA ASN A 69 -2.33 13.19 -8.73
C ASN A 69 -2.31 12.82 -7.24
N VAL A 70 -3.08 13.58 -6.45
CA VAL A 70 -3.17 13.44 -5.00
C VAL A 70 -4.50 12.81 -4.64
N TRP A 71 -4.46 11.72 -3.89
CA TRP A 71 -5.63 10.90 -3.60
C TRP A 71 -5.79 10.68 -2.11
N VAL A 72 -7.03 10.63 -1.64
CA VAL A 72 -7.37 10.41 -0.23
C VAL A 72 -8.62 9.55 -0.10
N GLY A 73 -8.71 8.76 0.97
CA GLY A 73 -9.97 8.17 1.39
C GLY A 73 -10.88 9.23 2.04
N LEU A 74 -12.16 8.89 2.25
CA LEU A 74 -13.10 9.80 2.92
C LEU A 74 -12.68 10.10 4.37
N ASP A 75 -12.17 9.10 5.10
CA ASP A 75 -11.67 9.30 6.47
C ASP A 75 -10.40 10.16 6.51
N ASP A 76 -9.52 10.01 5.51
CA ASP A 76 -8.36 10.89 5.35
C ASP A 76 -8.79 12.33 5.07
N ALA A 77 -9.82 12.53 4.24
CA ALA A 77 -10.36 13.86 3.96
C ALA A 77 -10.88 14.55 5.24
N LEU A 78 -11.56 13.81 6.12
CA LEU A 78 -11.98 14.32 7.44
C LEU A 78 -10.78 14.74 8.30
N LYS A 79 -9.73 13.91 8.36
CA LYS A 79 -8.47 14.25 9.06
C LYS A 79 -7.81 15.50 8.48
N LEU A 80 -7.94 15.71 7.17
CA LEU A 80 -7.49 16.88 6.43
C LEU A 80 -8.47 18.07 6.51
N GLY A 81 -9.47 18.02 7.39
CA GLY A 81 -10.34 19.16 7.67
C GLY A 81 -11.51 19.35 6.71
N ALA A 82 -11.82 18.38 5.84
CA ALA A 82 -13.03 18.43 5.03
C ALA A 82 -14.29 18.41 5.92
N ASN A 83 -15.32 19.13 5.48
CA ASN A 83 -16.61 19.21 6.15
C ASN A 83 -17.30 17.83 6.15
N PRO A 84 -17.70 17.28 7.32
CA PRO A 84 -18.37 15.98 7.39
C PRO A 84 -19.62 15.86 6.50
N LYS A 85 -20.40 16.94 6.33
CA LYS A 85 -21.58 16.94 5.45
C LYS A 85 -21.19 16.83 3.98
N GLU A 86 -20.09 17.45 3.57
CA GLU A 86 -19.56 17.30 2.21
C GLU A 86 -19.06 15.87 1.98
N VAL A 87 -18.30 15.32 2.94
CA VAL A 87 -17.79 13.94 2.85
C VAL A 87 -18.92 12.92 2.76
N GLU A 88 -19.98 13.09 3.55
CA GLU A 88 -21.18 12.26 3.48
C GLU A 88 -21.92 12.43 2.15
N HIS A 89 -22.03 13.66 1.65
CA HIS A 89 -22.62 13.95 0.35
C HIS A 89 -21.83 13.28 -0.78
N ILE A 90 -20.49 13.33 -0.75
CA ILE A 90 -19.62 12.62 -1.68
C ILE A 90 -19.91 11.13 -1.62
N LYS A 91 -19.86 10.53 -0.43
CA LYS A 91 -20.12 9.10 -0.22
C LYS A 91 -21.43 8.64 -0.83
N ASN A 92 -22.51 9.39 -0.60
CA ASN A 92 -23.86 9.02 -1.05
C ASN A 92 -24.05 9.22 -2.56
N ASN A 93 -23.22 10.05 -3.18
CA ASN A 93 -23.32 10.41 -4.59
C ASN A 93 -22.14 9.92 -5.45
N THR A 94 -21.34 9.00 -4.92
CA THR A 94 -20.28 8.33 -5.68
C THR A 94 -20.87 7.33 -6.67
N LYS A 95 -20.39 7.39 -7.92
CA LYS A 95 -20.73 6.41 -8.96
C LYS A 95 -20.39 5.00 -8.50
N SER A 96 -21.37 4.11 -8.61
CA SER A 96 -21.20 2.70 -8.32
C SER A 96 -22.26 1.87 -9.04
N LYS A 97 -22.13 0.55 -9.02
CA LYS A 97 -23.17 -0.35 -9.55
C LYS A 97 -24.55 -0.08 -8.92
N ASN A 98 -24.57 0.29 -7.63
CA ASN A 98 -25.80 0.57 -6.89
C ASN A 98 -26.22 2.05 -6.96
N ASN A 99 -25.38 2.92 -7.52
CA ASN A 99 -25.67 4.33 -7.77
C ASN A 99 -25.07 4.75 -9.14
N PRO A 100 -25.66 4.30 -10.26
CA PRO A 100 -25.12 4.57 -11.59
C PRO A 100 -25.21 6.07 -11.97
N ASN A 101 -26.15 6.80 -11.37
CA ASN A 101 -26.35 8.24 -11.57
C ASN A 101 -25.56 9.11 -10.58
N GLY A 102 -24.65 8.50 -9.80
CA GLY A 102 -23.71 9.27 -8.99
C GLY A 102 -22.92 10.25 -9.86
N PHE A 103 -22.48 11.36 -9.28
CA PHE A 103 -21.68 12.36 -10.00
C PHE A 103 -20.20 12.29 -9.63
N TYR A 104 -19.85 11.81 -8.43
CA TYR A 104 -18.45 11.69 -8.05
C TYR A 104 -17.83 10.40 -8.58
N ASP A 105 -16.75 10.56 -9.32
CA ASP A 105 -15.87 9.46 -9.70
C ASP A 105 -14.92 9.10 -8.56
N LYS A 106 -14.50 7.84 -8.55
CA LYS A 106 -13.54 7.28 -7.60
C LYS A 106 -12.56 6.36 -8.30
N ALA A 107 -11.40 6.16 -7.68
CA ALA A 107 -10.50 5.08 -8.00
C ALA A 107 -10.63 3.98 -6.94
N SER A 108 -10.75 2.73 -7.37
CA SER A 108 -10.71 1.57 -6.47
C SER A 108 -9.31 0.96 -6.53
N ILE A 109 -8.63 0.93 -5.39
CA ILE A 109 -7.34 0.25 -5.22
C ILE A 109 -7.54 -1.00 -4.36
N ALA A 110 -6.62 -1.95 -4.43
CA ALA A 110 -6.69 -3.14 -3.58
C ALA A 110 -5.35 -3.49 -2.94
N TYR A 111 -5.44 -4.18 -1.82
CA TYR A 111 -4.31 -4.79 -1.12
C TYR A 111 -4.76 -6.08 -0.46
N ILE A 112 -3.80 -6.97 -0.23
CA ILE A 112 -3.97 -8.11 0.64
C ILE A 112 -3.78 -7.64 2.08
N ARG A 113 -4.79 -7.95 2.89
CA ARG A 113 -4.73 -7.82 4.33
C ARG A 113 -4.63 -9.20 4.95
N ASP A 114 -3.52 -9.44 5.62
CA ASP A 114 -3.16 -10.67 6.31
C ASP A 114 -3.04 -10.47 7.83
N TYR A 115 -3.37 -9.27 8.33
CA TYR A 115 -3.49 -9.00 9.76
C TYR A 115 -4.51 -7.93 10.10
N GLU A 116 -4.88 -7.87 11.37
CA GLU A 116 -5.63 -6.80 11.98
C GLU A 116 -4.89 -6.22 13.17
N MET A 117 -5.11 -4.93 13.46
CA MET A 117 -4.60 -4.29 14.66
C MET A 117 -5.72 -4.21 15.68
N HIS A 118 -5.59 -4.93 16.79
CA HIS A 118 -6.57 -4.93 17.88
C HIS A 118 -6.07 -4.11 19.06
N TYR A 119 -6.97 -3.39 19.73
CA TYR A 119 -6.59 -2.67 20.94
C TYR A 119 -6.37 -3.65 22.08
N VAL A 120 -5.19 -3.59 22.68
CA VAL A 120 -4.85 -4.40 23.85
C VAL A 120 -5.66 -3.89 25.04
N LYS A 121 -6.32 -4.79 25.78
CA LYS A 121 -7.09 -4.42 26.97
C LYS A 121 -6.18 -4.21 28.17
N ALA A 122 -6.45 -3.16 28.93
CA ALA A 122 -5.70 -2.85 30.15
C ALA A 122 -5.99 -3.90 31.23
N ARG A 123 -4.96 -4.22 32.02
CA ARG A 123 -5.03 -5.18 33.12
C ARG A 123 -4.55 -4.55 34.42
N ASP A 124 -5.15 -4.94 35.54
CA ASP A 124 -4.70 -4.58 36.88
C ASP A 124 -3.42 -5.35 37.27
N GLU A 125 -2.88 -5.08 38.46
CA GLU A 125 -1.67 -5.73 38.99
C GLU A 125 -1.83 -7.26 39.14
N GLN A 126 -3.07 -7.74 39.23
CA GLN A 126 -3.40 -9.16 39.35
C GLN A 126 -3.67 -9.81 37.98
N GLY A 127 -3.62 -9.04 36.89
CA GLY A 127 -3.83 -9.50 35.51
C GLY A 127 -5.29 -9.50 35.06
N ASN A 128 -6.24 -9.00 35.84
CA ASN A 128 -7.65 -8.93 35.47
C ASN A 128 -7.92 -7.71 34.57
N LEU A 129 -8.89 -7.83 33.67
CA LEU A 129 -9.28 -6.72 32.78
C LEU A 129 -9.87 -5.56 33.59
N ILE A 130 -9.44 -4.34 33.28
CA ILE A 130 -9.95 -3.12 33.93
C ILE A 130 -11.24 -2.68 33.22
N PRO A 131 -12.40 -2.67 33.89
CA PRO A 131 -13.64 -2.24 33.26
C PRO A 131 -13.70 -0.72 33.11
N LEU A 132 -14.24 -0.26 31.98
CA LEU A 132 -14.45 1.14 31.70
C LEU A 132 -15.66 1.65 32.50
N LYS A 133 -15.46 2.75 33.25
CA LYS A 133 -16.50 3.39 34.04
C LYS A 133 -16.99 4.70 33.43
N ASP A 134 -18.24 5.07 33.70
CA ASP A 134 -18.77 6.41 33.41
C ASP A 134 -18.28 7.45 34.43
N LYS A 135 -18.79 8.69 34.34
CA LYS A 135 -18.38 9.79 35.23
C LYS A 135 -18.86 9.57 36.66
N GLU A 136 -19.94 8.82 36.81
CA GLU A 136 -20.61 8.48 38.06
C GLU A 136 -19.99 7.22 38.71
N GLY A 137 -19.08 6.54 38.02
CA GLY A 137 -18.36 5.37 38.49
C GLY A 137 -19.03 4.02 38.17
N ASN A 138 -20.13 4.02 37.40
CA ASN A 138 -20.82 2.80 36.98
C ASN A 138 -20.10 2.14 35.81
N LEU A 139 -20.22 0.82 35.69
CA LEU A 139 -19.67 0.06 34.58
C LEU A 139 -20.38 0.44 33.28
N LYS A 140 -19.61 0.64 32.21
CA LYS A 140 -20.17 0.81 30.87
C LYS A 140 -20.40 -0.54 30.22
N HIS A 141 -21.52 -0.66 29.53
CA HIS A 141 -21.91 -1.87 28.80
C HIS A 141 -22.11 -1.55 27.33
N TYR A 142 -21.82 -2.53 26.48
CA TYR A 142 -22.32 -2.56 25.10
C TYR A 142 -23.84 -2.71 25.10
N SER A 143 -24.48 -2.46 23.94
CA SER A 143 -25.94 -2.60 23.78
C SER A 143 -26.44 -4.04 24.01
N ASN A 144 -25.57 -5.03 23.89
CA ASN A 144 -25.84 -6.44 24.19
C ASN A 144 -25.68 -6.80 25.68
N GLY A 145 -25.34 -5.84 26.55
CA GLY A 145 -25.14 -6.03 27.99
C GLY A 145 -23.72 -6.43 28.40
N GLU A 146 -22.80 -6.69 27.48
CA GLU A 146 -21.41 -7.04 27.81
C GLU A 146 -20.65 -5.84 28.39
N VAL A 147 -19.82 -6.08 29.42
CA VAL A 147 -19.00 -5.03 30.05
C VAL A 147 -17.94 -4.53 29.07
N ILE A 148 -17.78 -3.22 28.99
CA ILE A 148 -16.73 -2.57 28.20
C ILE A 148 -15.47 -2.46 29.06
N TYR A 149 -14.33 -2.86 28.50
CA TYR A 149 -13.02 -2.79 29.16
C TYR A 149 -12.13 -1.69 28.58
N GLU A 150 -11.30 -1.10 29.46
CA GLU A 150 -10.30 -0.11 29.09
C GLU A 150 -9.24 -0.67 28.16
N ASN A 151 -8.70 0.20 27.29
CA ASN A 151 -7.57 -0.15 26.43
C ASN A 151 -6.26 0.28 27.11
N GLU A 152 -5.22 -0.53 26.99
CA GLU A 152 -3.88 -0.22 27.47
C GLU A 152 -3.35 1.02 26.74
N LYS A 153 -2.74 1.94 27.50
CA LYS A 153 -2.16 3.17 26.98
C LYS A 153 -0.64 3.11 27.06
N VAL A 154 0.03 3.52 26.00
CA VAL A 154 1.49 3.62 25.93
C VAL A 154 1.92 5.04 25.57
N PRO A 155 3.07 5.53 26.06
CA PRO A 155 3.61 6.83 25.65
C PRO A 155 3.91 6.86 24.15
N GLN A 156 3.44 7.90 23.47
CA GLN A 156 3.81 8.19 22.08
C GLN A 156 5.30 8.51 21.99
N ARG A 157 5.93 8.04 20.91
CA ARG A 157 7.34 8.32 20.61
C ARG A 157 7.50 9.20 19.37
N ASP A 158 8.57 9.98 19.33
CA ASP A 158 9.02 10.68 18.11
C ASP A 158 9.75 9.72 17.16
N LYS A 159 10.25 10.24 16.02
CA LYS A 159 10.92 9.42 14.99
C LYS A 159 12.25 8.85 15.48
N GLU A 160 12.83 9.50 16.47
CA GLU A 160 14.09 9.15 17.12
C GLU A 160 13.86 8.19 18.30
N GLY A 161 12.60 7.86 18.63
CA GLY A 161 12.22 6.94 19.69
C GLY A 161 12.05 7.57 21.07
N ASN A 162 12.16 8.89 21.21
CA ASN A 162 11.98 9.59 22.48
C ASN A 162 10.49 9.78 22.81
N ILE A 163 10.14 9.78 24.10
CA ILE A 163 8.76 10.03 24.54
C ILE A 163 8.38 11.48 24.22
N LYS A 164 7.21 11.64 23.59
CA LYS A 164 6.59 12.95 23.36
C LYS A 164 5.88 13.41 24.63
N TYR A 165 6.28 14.57 25.15
CA TYR A 165 5.66 15.19 26.33
C TYR A 165 4.72 16.32 25.94
N MET A 166 3.71 16.54 26.79
CA MET A 166 2.84 17.72 26.76
C MET A 166 3.64 19.00 27.03
N GLN A 167 2.99 20.16 26.95
CA GLN A 167 3.64 21.47 27.18
C GLN A 167 4.28 21.60 28.58
N ASP A 168 3.83 20.79 29.54
CA ASP A 168 4.39 20.74 30.90
C ASP A 168 5.77 20.06 30.97
N GLY A 169 6.22 19.41 29.90
CA GLY A 169 7.49 18.68 29.82
C GLY A 169 7.57 17.44 30.72
N LYS A 170 6.45 17.00 31.32
CA LYS A 170 6.42 15.89 32.30
C LYS A 170 5.40 14.83 31.94
N THR A 171 4.23 15.23 31.43
CA THR A 171 3.16 14.30 31.09
C THR A 171 3.35 13.80 29.66
N PRO A 172 3.48 12.48 29.41
CA PRO A 172 3.52 11.96 28.04
C PRO A 172 2.21 12.16 27.29
N PHE A 173 2.29 12.34 25.98
CA PHE A 173 1.18 12.02 25.11
C PHE A 173 0.99 10.50 25.06
N TYR A 174 -0.24 10.03 25.26
CA TYR A 174 -0.54 8.60 25.22
C TYR A 174 -1.27 8.22 23.93
N GLU A 175 -1.06 6.99 23.50
CA GLU A 175 -1.86 6.32 22.49
C GLU A 175 -2.31 4.95 23.01
N PHE A 176 -3.36 4.40 22.41
CA PHE A 176 -3.79 3.05 22.75
C PHE A 176 -2.84 2.04 22.11
N LYS A 177 -2.36 1.11 22.93
CA LYS A 177 -1.56 0.00 22.46
C LYS A 177 -2.39 -0.88 21.54
N LYS A 178 -1.82 -1.20 20.39
CA LYS A 178 -2.41 -2.11 19.41
C LYS A 178 -1.51 -3.32 19.27
N GLU A 179 -2.09 -4.51 19.12
CA GLU A 179 -1.38 -5.73 18.78
C GLU A 179 -1.76 -6.20 17.38
N LYS A 180 -0.78 -6.76 16.68
CA LYS A 180 -0.97 -7.38 15.37
C LYS A 180 -1.50 -8.79 15.55
N ILE A 181 -2.68 -9.06 15.01
CA ILE A 181 -3.28 -10.40 14.96
C ILE A 181 -3.27 -10.83 13.50
N ASP A 182 -2.54 -11.90 13.20
CA ASP A 182 -2.54 -12.48 11.85
C ASP A 182 -3.92 -13.07 11.54
N ILE A 183 -4.40 -12.86 10.32
CA ILE A 183 -5.67 -13.37 9.82
C ILE A 183 -5.47 -14.13 8.52
N GLU A 184 -6.49 -14.88 8.11
CA GLU A 184 -6.52 -15.40 6.75
C GLU A 184 -6.46 -14.23 5.74
N PRO A 185 -5.57 -14.29 4.72
CA PRO A 185 -5.44 -13.24 3.75
C PRO A 185 -6.77 -12.90 3.07
N THR A 186 -7.11 -11.62 3.05
CA THR A 186 -8.31 -11.10 2.39
C THR A 186 -7.95 -9.99 1.41
N LEU A 187 -8.68 -9.91 0.29
CA LEU A 187 -8.57 -8.79 -0.63
C LEU A 187 -9.40 -7.62 -0.11
N GLU A 188 -8.74 -6.56 0.34
CA GLU A 188 -9.37 -5.34 0.80
C GLU A 188 -9.34 -4.28 -0.31
N ILE A 189 -10.52 -3.75 -0.64
CA ILE A 189 -10.67 -2.69 -1.64
C ILE A 189 -10.88 -1.37 -0.93
N LYS A 190 -10.04 -0.38 -1.26
CA LYS A 190 -10.21 1.01 -0.83
C LYS A 190 -10.66 1.86 -1.99
N ASN A 191 -11.69 2.68 -1.74
CA ASN A 191 -12.10 3.73 -2.66
C ASN A 191 -11.36 5.02 -2.30
N LEU A 192 -10.71 5.61 -3.29
CA LEU A 192 -9.98 6.86 -3.19
C LEU A 192 -10.61 7.93 -4.09
N TYR A 193 -10.50 9.16 -3.65
CA TYR A 193 -10.99 10.35 -4.34
C TYR A 193 -9.82 11.30 -4.53
N ASN A 194 -9.79 11.95 -5.70
CA ASN A 194 -8.80 12.97 -5.95
C ASN A 194 -9.10 14.17 -5.04
N VAL A 195 -8.07 14.83 -4.51
CA VAL A 195 -8.26 15.99 -3.62
C VAL A 195 -9.04 17.13 -4.28
N ASN A 196 -9.03 17.21 -5.62
CA ASN A 196 -9.79 18.18 -6.39
C ASN A 196 -11.33 17.98 -6.28
N VAL A 197 -11.79 16.81 -5.81
CA VAL A 197 -13.22 16.54 -5.58
C VAL A 197 -13.76 17.32 -4.37
N PHE A 198 -12.91 17.63 -3.39
CA PHE A 198 -13.31 18.26 -2.14
C PHE A 198 -13.14 19.78 -2.21
N GLN A 199 -14.22 20.50 -1.95
CA GLN A 199 -14.26 21.96 -1.88
C GLN A 199 -13.74 22.48 -0.54
N THR A 200 -14.04 21.78 0.56
CA THR A 200 -13.73 22.26 1.92
C THR A 200 -12.45 21.66 2.52
N LEU A 201 -11.78 20.77 1.80
CA LEU A 201 -10.53 20.15 2.27
C LEU A 201 -9.44 21.20 2.46
N ASP A 202 -8.78 21.17 3.62
CA ASP A 202 -7.68 22.08 3.93
C ASP A 202 -6.40 21.63 3.23
N LYS A 203 -6.17 22.21 2.05
CA LYS A 203 -5.01 21.87 1.20
C LYS A 203 -3.67 22.17 1.87
N THR A 204 -3.63 23.02 2.90
CA THR A 204 -2.39 23.31 3.64
C THR A 204 -1.92 22.15 4.52
N LYS A 205 -2.80 21.18 4.79
CA LYS A 205 -2.50 19.96 5.54
C LYS A 205 -2.04 18.79 4.66
N LEU A 206 -2.11 18.94 3.33
CA LEU A 206 -1.62 17.92 2.42
C LEU A 206 -0.11 17.76 2.59
N LYS A 207 0.33 16.50 2.76
CA LYS A 207 1.75 16.17 2.75
C LYS A 207 2.22 16.07 1.31
N GLU A 208 3.42 16.55 1.05
CA GLU A 208 4.08 16.33 -0.23
C GLU A 208 4.45 14.85 -0.43
N LEU A 209 4.58 14.45 -1.69
CA LEU A 209 5.08 13.13 -2.07
C LEU A 209 6.46 12.89 -1.45
N ASP A 210 6.59 11.86 -0.60
CA ASP A 210 7.87 11.42 -0.06
C ASP A 210 8.66 10.64 -1.13
N PRO A 211 9.79 11.16 -1.64
CA PRO A 211 10.57 10.49 -2.67
C PRO A 211 11.11 9.11 -2.22
N LYS A 212 11.23 8.86 -0.91
CA LYS A 212 11.69 7.57 -0.38
C LYS A 212 10.69 6.45 -0.62
N THR A 213 9.43 6.80 -0.82
CA THR A 213 8.34 5.85 -1.07
C THR A 213 8.18 5.50 -2.55
N LEU A 214 8.88 6.21 -3.43
CA LEU A 214 8.91 5.93 -4.86
C LEU A 214 9.59 4.59 -5.12
N ARG A 215 8.81 3.63 -5.59
CA ARG A 215 9.33 2.36 -6.12
C ARG A 215 9.13 2.31 -7.63
N THR A 216 9.89 1.46 -8.30
CA THR A 216 9.58 1.13 -9.69
C THR A 216 8.21 0.44 -9.73
N GLN A 217 7.46 0.69 -10.79
CA GLN A 217 6.21 -0.03 -11.02
C GLN A 217 6.58 -1.49 -11.31
N TYR A 218 6.32 -2.38 -10.37
CA TYR A 218 6.76 -3.77 -10.45
C TYR A 218 5.96 -4.53 -11.51
N ILE A 219 6.64 -4.97 -12.58
CA ILE A 219 6.13 -5.95 -13.54
C ILE A 219 6.62 -7.32 -13.08
N SER A 220 5.80 -8.02 -12.31
CA SER A 220 6.02 -9.46 -12.17
C SER A 220 5.77 -10.12 -13.51
N ASN A 221 6.57 -11.12 -13.89
CA ASN A 221 6.25 -12.00 -15.02
C ASN A 221 5.42 -13.22 -14.59
N THR A 222 5.06 -13.29 -13.31
CA THR A 222 4.24 -14.36 -12.73
C THR A 222 2.92 -13.79 -12.20
N PHE A 223 1.89 -14.64 -12.17
CA PHE A 223 0.61 -14.30 -11.51
C PHE A 223 0.82 -14.07 -10.03
N SER A 224 0.04 -13.16 -9.45
CA SER A 224 0.08 -12.93 -8.01
C SER A 224 -0.53 -14.11 -7.23
N MET A 225 0.18 -14.58 -6.20
CA MET A 225 -0.33 -15.61 -5.30
C MET A 225 -1.48 -15.10 -4.41
N ASN A 226 -2.24 -15.99 -3.78
CA ASN A 226 -3.40 -15.61 -2.96
C ASN A 226 -3.05 -14.58 -1.86
N ASN A 227 -1.89 -14.73 -1.22
CA ASN A 227 -1.40 -13.83 -0.17
C ASN A 227 -0.63 -12.60 -0.71
N GLN A 228 -0.59 -12.40 -2.02
CA GLN A 228 0.13 -11.29 -2.65
C GLN A 228 -0.83 -10.33 -3.36
N ASN A 229 -0.45 -9.05 -3.38
CA ASN A 229 -1.13 -8.02 -4.14
C ASN A 229 -1.15 -8.37 -5.63
N LEU A 230 -2.19 -7.92 -6.34
CA LEU A 230 -2.23 -8.02 -7.79
C LEU A 230 -1.03 -7.29 -8.42
N VAL A 231 -0.51 -7.88 -9.48
CA VAL A 231 0.65 -7.41 -10.25
C VAL A 231 0.23 -7.11 -11.68
N ILE A 232 1.05 -6.33 -12.41
CA ILE A 232 0.76 -5.92 -13.80
C ILE A 232 0.37 -7.10 -14.70
N TYR A 233 1.05 -8.23 -14.55
CA TYR A 233 0.80 -9.44 -15.33
C TYR A 233 -0.58 -10.06 -15.14
N ASP A 234 -1.24 -9.82 -14.01
CA ASP A 234 -2.61 -10.28 -13.80
C ASP A 234 -3.60 -9.63 -14.80
N LEU A 235 -3.26 -8.48 -15.39
CA LEU A 235 -4.08 -7.85 -16.43
C LEU A 235 -3.97 -8.53 -17.80
N SER A 236 -2.93 -9.33 -18.05
CA SER A 236 -2.65 -9.93 -19.37
C SER A 236 -3.79 -10.82 -19.90
N LYS A 237 -4.56 -11.42 -18.98
CA LYS A 237 -5.73 -12.26 -19.31
C LYS A 237 -6.98 -11.47 -19.72
N HIS A 238 -6.99 -10.16 -19.47
CA HIS A 238 -8.18 -9.32 -19.62
C HIS A 238 -7.98 -8.16 -20.59
N LEU A 239 -6.73 -7.87 -20.94
CA LEU A 239 -6.36 -6.90 -21.96
C LEU A 239 -6.01 -7.63 -23.25
N ASN A 240 -6.36 -7.04 -24.40
CA ASN A 240 -5.78 -7.51 -25.65
C ASN A 240 -4.30 -7.14 -25.75
N GLU A 241 -3.57 -7.78 -26.67
CA GLU A 241 -2.11 -7.59 -26.83
C GLU A 241 -1.72 -6.12 -26.97
N LYS A 242 -2.43 -5.34 -27.80
CA LYS A 242 -2.15 -3.92 -28.01
C LYS A 242 -2.34 -3.10 -26.72
N GLN A 243 -3.41 -3.36 -25.98
CA GLN A 243 -3.67 -2.69 -24.70
C GLN A 243 -2.63 -3.09 -23.64
N TYR A 244 -2.29 -4.37 -23.54
CA TYR A 244 -1.32 -4.87 -22.58
C TYR A 244 0.08 -4.32 -22.87
N ASN A 245 0.50 -4.25 -24.14
CA ASN A 245 1.77 -3.64 -24.52
C ASN A 245 1.81 -2.15 -24.15
N LYS A 246 0.72 -1.40 -24.31
CA LYS A 246 0.64 -0.02 -23.82
C LYS A 246 0.81 0.08 -22.30
N VAL A 247 0.25 -0.86 -21.53
CA VAL A 247 0.48 -0.93 -20.08
C VAL A 247 1.95 -1.18 -19.78
N LEU A 248 2.58 -2.14 -20.47
CA LEU A 248 4.00 -2.42 -20.29
C LEU A 248 4.87 -1.22 -20.65
N ASP A 249 4.61 -0.54 -21.77
CA ASP A 249 5.31 0.67 -22.18
C ASP A 249 5.19 1.76 -21.12
N TYR A 250 3.97 2.02 -20.65
CA TYR A 250 3.70 2.99 -19.59
C TYR A 250 4.50 2.69 -18.31
N VAL A 251 4.48 1.42 -17.89
CA VAL A 251 5.14 0.95 -16.67
C VAL A 251 6.67 0.99 -16.80
N ASN A 252 7.20 0.63 -17.97
CA ASN A 252 8.62 0.68 -18.29
C ASN A 252 9.14 2.12 -18.32
N GLN A 253 8.39 3.04 -18.93
CA GLN A 253 8.72 4.47 -18.94
C GLN A 253 8.80 5.03 -17.50
N TYR A 254 7.85 4.67 -16.63
CA TYR A 254 7.92 4.99 -15.19
C TYR A 254 9.19 4.43 -14.53
N GLY A 255 9.51 3.16 -14.79
CA GLY A 255 10.66 2.48 -14.20
C GLY A 255 12.00 3.15 -14.54
N ALA A 256 12.19 3.49 -15.82
CA ALA A 256 13.41 4.12 -16.31
C ALA A 256 13.71 5.46 -15.59
N THR A 257 12.72 6.36 -15.51
CA THR A 257 12.91 7.67 -14.89
C THR A 257 13.19 7.59 -13.38
N HIS A 258 12.53 6.68 -12.66
CA HIS A 258 12.72 6.57 -11.20
C HIS A 258 14.06 5.93 -10.83
N HIS A 259 14.56 4.98 -11.63
CA HIS A 259 15.87 4.39 -11.41
C HIS A 259 17.00 5.44 -11.50
N GLU A 260 16.90 6.38 -12.44
CA GLU A 260 17.84 7.51 -12.56
C GLU A 260 17.78 8.45 -11.35
N LYS A 261 16.58 8.84 -10.90
CA LYS A 261 16.41 9.70 -9.72
C LYS A 261 16.92 9.04 -8.45
N ARG A 262 16.70 7.73 -8.28
CA ARG A 262 17.18 6.99 -7.10
C ARG A 262 18.71 6.91 -7.08
N LYS A 263 19.35 6.75 -8.25
CA LYS A 263 20.82 6.84 -8.37
C LYS A 263 21.33 8.22 -7.96
N GLN A 264 20.70 9.29 -8.45
CA GLN A 264 21.05 10.66 -8.06
C GLN A 264 20.89 10.89 -6.54
N HIS A 265 19.78 10.47 -5.95
CA HIS A 265 19.56 10.63 -4.50
C HIS A 265 20.56 9.86 -3.64
N LYS A 266 21.00 8.67 -4.08
CA LYS A 266 22.07 7.93 -3.40
C LYS A 266 23.41 8.66 -3.48
N ILE A 267 23.74 9.25 -4.64
CA ILE A 267 24.98 10.01 -4.83
C ILE A 267 25.02 11.27 -3.94
N TYR A 268 23.88 11.96 -3.74
CA TYR A 268 23.80 13.12 -2.86
C TYR A 268 23.78 12.80 -1.35
N GLN A 269 23.69 11.52 -0.97
CA GLN A 269 23.62 11.08 0.44
C GLN A 269 24.86 10.32 0.91
N GLU A 270 25.87 10.08 0.07
CA GLU A 270 27.15 9.56 0.55
C GLU A 270 27.95 10.69 1.24
N PRO A 271 28.32 10.55 2.52
CA PRO A 271 29.38 11.36 3.09
C PRO A 271 30.66 11.03 2.31
N GLN A 272 31.37 12.04 1.81
CA GLN A 272 32.71 11.86 1.28
C GLN A 272 33.60 11.25 2.37
N GLN A 273 33.79 9.93 2.33
CA GLN A 273 34.82 9.28 3.13
C GLN A 273 36.15 9.68 2.55
N GLN A 274 36.86 10.55 3.27
CA GLN A 274 38.27 10.81 3.04
C GLN A 274 39.03 9.49 3.20
N ILE A 275 39.59 9.00 2.10
CA ILE A 275 40.49 7.85 2.11
C ILE A 275 41.83 8.34 2.67
N ALA A 276 42.12 8.01 3.92
CA ALA A 276 43.48 8.04 4.44
C ALA A 276 44.19 6.73 4.03
N PRO A 277 45.44 6.80 3.56
CA PRO A 277 46.16 5.62 3.10
C PRO A 277 46.66 4.84 4.31
N ASN A 278 46.40 3.54 4.37
CA ASN A 278 47.24 2.65 5.15
C ASN A 278 47.44 1.30 4.46
N THR A 279 48.71 0.95 4.46
CA THR A 279 49.47 -0.16 3.89
C THR A 279 49.02 -1.55 4.35
N ASP A 280 49.19 -2.53 3.45
CA ASP A 280 49.66 -3.92 3.61
C ASP A 280 49.08 -4.81 4.74
N ASN A 281 48.72 -6.08 4.58
CA ASN A 281 49.09 -7.11 3.62
C ASN A 281 48.12 -8.32 3.74
N ASN A 282 47.76 -8.89 2.59
CA ASN A 282 47.46 -10.30 2.28
C ASN A 282 46.78 -11.25 3.30
N ALA A 283 45.57 -11.71 2.95
CA ALA A 283 45.25 -13.13 2.89
C ALA A 283 44.35 -13.39 1.66
N LYS A 284 44.92 -14.06 0.65
CA LYS A 284 44.19 -14.63 -0.48
C LYS A 284 43.47 -15.88 0.00
N GLU A 285 42.17 -15.96 -0.20
CA GLU A 285 41.52 -17.25 -0.47
C GLU A 285 40.55 -17.09 -1.62
N ASN A 286 40.86 -17.83 -2.68
CA ASN A 286 40.04 -18.00 -3.87
C ASN A 286 38.76 -18.74 -3.48
N ASN A 287 37.60 -18.24 -3.89
CA ASN A 287 36.55 -19.12 -4.37
C ASN A 287 35.89 -18.50 -5.60
N THR A 288 36.13 -19.19 -6.70
CA THR A 288 35.69 -18.97 -8.06
C THR A 288 34.17 -18.85 -8.10
N LYS A 289 33.69 -17.81 -8.78
CA LYS A 289 32.29 -17.68 -9.19
C LYS A 289 31.97 -18.84 -10.14
N GLU A 290 31.13 -19.78 -9.70
CA GLU A 290 30.34 -20.58 -10.64
C GLU A 290 29.18 -19.69 -11.15
N PRO A 291 28.97 -19.59 -12.48
CA PRO A 291 27.78 -18.97 -13.02
C PRO A 291 26.62 -19.95 -12.86
N ASN A 292 25.71 -19.68 -11.92
CA ASN A 292 24.42 -20.35 -11.87
C ASN A 292 23.53 -19.85 -13.03
N ASN A 293 23.89 -20.22 -14.26
CA ASN A 293 23.01 -20.13 -15.42
C ASN A 293 22.08 -21.34 -15.41
N ASN A 294 21.07 -21.30 -14.54
CA ASN A 294 19.86 -22.11 -14.65
C ASN A 294 18.63 -21.19 -14.74
N GLU A 295 18.75 -20.11 -15.52
CA GLU A 295 17.58 -19.38 -16.02
C GLU A 295 16.94 -20.22 -17.12
N MET A 296 15.96 -21.03 -16.73
CA MET A 296 15.10 -21.72 -17.68
C MET A 296 14.36 -20.66 -18.52
N ASN A 297 14.50 -20.74 -19.84
CA ASN A 297 13.94 -19.70 -20.71
C ASN A 297 12.38 -19.79 -20.74
N MET A 298 11.73 -18.69 -21.10
CA MET A 298 10.27 -18.57 -21.12
C MET A 298 9.54 -19.61 -21.99
N ALA A 299 10.20 -20.12 -23.03
CA ALA A 299 9.62 -21.14 -23.91
C ALA A 299 9.64 -22.53 -23.25
N GLU A 300 10.70 -22.84 -22.50
CA GLU A 300 10.83 -24.08 -21.72
C GLU A 300 9.86 -24.10 -20.53
N PHE A 301 9.72 -22.97 -19.83
CA PHE A 301 8.77 -22.85 -18.73
C PHE A 301 7.32 -22.92 -19.19
N SER A 302 6.97 -22.27 -20.31
CA SER A 302 5.61 -22.33 -20.87
C SER A 302 5.25 -23.75 -21.32
N LYS A 303 6.20 -24.48 -21.92
CA LYS A 303 6.04 -25.91 -22.25
C LYS A 303 5.84 -26.78 -21.02
N MET A 304 6.61 -26.56 -19.95
CA MET A 304 6.41 -27.30 -18.70
C MET A 304 5.06 -26.97 -18.06
N LEU A 305 4.57 -25.74 -18.16
CA LEU A 305 3.29 -25.33 -17.60
C LEU A 305 2.11 -25.99 -18.35
N GLU A 306 2.19 -26.10 -19.68
CA GLU A 306 1.24 -26.85 -20.50
C GLU A 306 1.27 -28.36 -20.17
N MET A 307 2.46 -28.94 -19.98
CA MET A 307 2.60 -30.35 -19.59
C MET A 307 2.11 -30.61 -18.16
N ALA A 308 2.26 -29.65 -17.24
CA ALA A 308 1.86 -29.76 -15.84
C ALA A 308 0.35 -29.62 -15.61
N GLN A 309 -0.39 -28.98 -16.52
CA GLN A 309 -1.85 -28.90 -16.45
C GLN A 309 -2.54 -30.28 -16.50
N ASN A 310 -1.86 -31.30 -17.03
CA ASN A 310 -2.35 -32.68 -17.12
C ASN A 310 -1.61 -33.67 -16.19
N ASN A 311 -0.68 -33.20 -15.34
CA ASN A 311 0.09 -34.07 -14.44
C ASN A 311 0.26 -33.46 -13.02
N PRO A 312 -0.48 -33.97 -12.02
CA PRO A 312 -0.47 -33.46 -10.64
C PRO A 312 0.90 -33.52 -9.94
N GLN A 313 1.75 -34.49 -10.30
CA GLN A 313 3.06 -34.66 -9.67
C GLN A 313 4.05 -33.59 -10.12
N MET A 314 3.98 -33.18 -11.39
CA MET A 314 4.79 -32.08 -11.94
C MET A 314 4.38 -30.72 -11.37
N LEU A 315 3.08 -30.52 -11.12
CA LEU A 315 2.55 -29.33 -10.46
C LEU A 315 3.11 -29.18 -9.02
N ALA A 316 3.13 -30.28 -8.27
CA ALA A 316 3.66 -30.31 -6.91
C ALA A 316 5.18 -30.04 -6.87
N MET A 317 5.94 -30.54 -7.85
CA MET A 317 7.38 -30.32 -7.96
C MET A 317 7.71 -28.85 -8.30
N LEU A 318 6.94 -28.22 -9.20
CA LEU A 318 7.02 -26.79 -9.45
C LEU A 318 6.74 -25.98 -8.17
N GLN A 319 5.71 -26.38 -7.42
CA GLN A 319 5.31 -25.69 -6.19
C GLN A 319 6.36 -25.81 -5.06
N GLN A 320 7.02 -26.97 -4.93
CA GLN A 320 8.14 -27.13 -4.01
C GLN A 320 9.38 -26.32 -4.40
N THR A 321 9.65 -26.18 -5.70
CA THR A 321 10.78 -25.38 -6.21
C THR A 321 10.55 -23.89 -5.96
N LEU A 322 9.29 -23.44 -6.08
CA LEU A 322 8.87 -22.07 -5.78
C LEU A 322 8.89 -21.76 -4.27
N ASN A 323 8.52 -22.72 -3.42
CA ASN A 323 8.58 -22.56 -1.96
C ASN A 323 10.02 -22.39 -1.44
N LYS A 324 11.03 -22.99 -2.10
CA LYS A 324 12.45 -22.76 -1.76
C LYS A 324 12.94 -21.36 -2.15
N GLY A 325 12.32 -20.70 -3.13
CA GLY A 325 12.61 -19.30 -3.50
C GLY A 325 11.95 -18.28 -2.57
N ALA A 326 10.84 -18.62 -1.92
CA ALA A 326 10.08 -17.72 -1.05
C ALA A 326 10.78 -17.42 0.29
N GLU A 327 11.73 -18.24 0.75
CA GLU A 327 12.50 -17.97 1.97
C GLU A 327 13.49 -16.79 1.82
N GLN A 328 13.85 -16.39 0.59
CA GLN A 328 14.64 -15.19 0.31
C GLN A 328 13.81 -13.88 0.28
N GLN A 329 12.46 -13.96 0.27
CA GLN A 329 11.57 -12.78 0.12
C GLN A 329 11.06 -12.20 1.45
N LYS A 330 11.56 -12.67 2.61
CA LYS A 330 11.16 -12.17 3.94
C LYS A 330 11.50 -10.69 4.23
N TYR A 331 12.15 -9.97 3.31
CA TYR A 331 12.51 -8.56 3.47
C TYR A 331 11.52 -7.54 2.85
N ASP A 332 10.50 -7.97 2.09
CA ASP A 332 9.62 -7.05 1.36
C ASP A 332 8.29 -6.70 2.04
N HIS A 333 8.06 -7.16 3.27
CA HIS A 333 6.76 -7.02 3.97
C HIS A 333 6.62 -5.87 4.97
N TYR A 334 7.61 -4.99 5.13
CA TYR A 334 7.53 -3.91 6.11
C TYR A 334 7.24 -2.56 5.46
N PHE A 335 6.32 -1.81 6.08
CA PHE A 335 5.98 -0.40 5.84
C PHE A 335 4.90 -0.10 4.80
N ALA A 336 3.68 -0.61 5.01
CA ALA A 336 2.46 -0.02 4.46
C ALA A 336 1.48 0.51 5.52
N ASN A 337 1.78 0.41 6.82
CA ASN A 337 0.87 0.81 7.90
C ASN A 337 1.57 1.58 9.05
N ASP A 338 2.52 2.46 8.74
CA ASP A 338 2.92 3.46 9.74
C ASP A 338 1.97 4.67 9.64
N GLU A 339 0.96 4.69 10.50
CA GLU A 339 0.27 5.94 10.87
C GLU A 339 1.30 6.86 11.56
N VAL A 340 2.04 7.67 10.78
CA VAL A 340 2.96 8.65 11.36
C VAL A 340 2.23 9.97 11.62
N VAL A 341 2.04 10.20 12.92
CA VAL A 341 1.50 11.36 13.63
C VAL A 341 2.12 12.69 13.17
N LEU A 342 1.26 13.72 13.10
CA LEU A 342 1.47 15.13 12.78
C LEU A 342 2.81 15.74 13.27
N THR A 343 3.52 16.40 12.36
CA THR A 343 4.56 17.40 12.67
C THR A 343 3.98 18.79 12.50
N GLN A 344 3.79 19.53 13.60
CA GLN A 344 3.66 20.99 13.55
C GLN A 344 5.05 21.63 13.47
N SER A 345 5.29 22.33 12.38
CA SER A 345 6.41 23.25 12.19
C SER A 345 6.30 24.41 13.19
N LYS A 346 7.28 24.53 14.09
CA LYS A 346 7.45 25.74 14.92
C LYS A 346 7.97 26.87 14.02
N GLY A 347 7.14 27.88 13.79
CA GLY A 347 7.56 29.14 13.21
C GLY A 347 8.64 29.79 14.09
N ARG A 348 9.76 30.15 13.47
CA ARG A 348 10.66 31.19 13.99
C ARG A 348 9.97 32.54 13.82
N GLY A 349 9.85 33.30 14.90
CA GLY A 349 9.30 34.64 14.88
C GLY A 349 9.69 35.45 16.11
N ARG A 350 10.86 36.08 16.00
CA ARG A 350 11.47 37.16 16.81
C ARG A 350 11.82 36.88 18.27
#